data_AF-A0A2V5UUM7-F1
#
_entry.id   AF-A0A2V5UUM7-F1
#
_cell.length_a   1.000
_cell.length_b   1.000
_cell.length_c   1.000
_cell.angle_alpha   90.00
_cell.angle_beta   90.00
_cell.angle_gamma   90.00
#
_symmetry.space_group_name_H-M   'P 1'
#
loop_
_entity.id
_entity.type
_entity.pdbx_description
1 polymer ?
#
loop_
_entity_poly.entity_id
_entity_poly.type
_entity_poly.pdbx_seq_one_letter_code
_entity_poly.pdbx_strand_id
1 'polypeptide(L)'
;MRAREEESTDSAHQALSGFCEAYWPPLYTFVRHRGYSSADAQDLVQGFFAHLLEQNTLTRADHQKGRLRTFLLGSLQNFLFNEYDRTRALK
;
A
#
# COMPACT_ATOMS: atom_id res chain seq x y z
N MET A 1 -14.19 21.88 21.83
CA MET A 1 -14.43 20.76 20.91
C MET A 1 -13.20 20.53 20.02
N ARG A 2 -12.02 20.27 20.60
CA ARG A 2 -10.74 20.05 19.86
C ARG A 2 -10.02 18.75 20.29
N ALA A 3 -10.12 18.39 21.57
CA ALA A 3 -9.51 17.17 22.11
C ALA A 3 -9.99 15.86 21.46
N ARG A 4 -11.22 15.83 20.92
CA ARG A 4 -11.81 14.61 20.31
C ARG A 4 -11.30 14.36 18.88
N GLU A 5 -10.82 15.39 18.20
CA GLU A 5 -10.27 15.30 16.84
C GLU A 5 -8.80 14.86 16.88
N GLU A 6 -8.00 15.37 17.82
CA GLU A 6 -6.60 14.97 18.00
C GLU A 6 -6.46 13.48 18.35
N GLU A 7 -7.29 12.98 19.28
CA GLU A 7 -7.28 11.57 19.71
C GLU A 7 -7.68 10.60 18.57
N SER A 8 -8.59 11.05 17.70
CA SER A 8 -9.02 10.31 16.51
C SER A 8 -7.94 10.27 15.43
N THR A 9 -7.15 11.34 15.32
CA THR A 9 -6.07 11.44 14.33
C THR A 9 -4.86 10.60 14.74
N ASP A 10 -4.51 10.58 16.04
CA ASP A 10 -3.43 9.72 16.56
C ASP A 10 -3.79 8.24 16.41
N SER A 11 -5.03 7.87 16.75
CA SER A 11 -5.54 6.51 16.56
C SER A 11 -5.53 6.07 15.09
N ALA A 12 -5.85 6.98 14.16
CA ALA A 12 -5.81 6.70 12.73
C ALA A 12 -4.37 6.49 12.23
N HIS A 13 -3.41 7.30 12.68
CA HIS A 13 -2.00 7.13 12.34
C HIS A 13 -1.42 5.83 12.90
N GLN A 14 -1.75 5.47 14.14
CA GLN A 14 -1.31 4.19 14.73
C GLN A 14 -1.89 2.99 13.97
N ALA A 15 -3.18 3.03 13.63
CA ALA A 15 -3.83 1.99 12.83
C ALA A 15 -3.18 1.87 11.44
N LEU A 16 -2.83 3.00 10.82
CA LEU A 16 -2.13 3.01 9.54
C LEU A 16 -0.70 2.46 9.64
N SER A 17 0.06 2.84 10.67
CA SER A 17 1.41 2.30 10.89
C SER A 17 1.37 0.78 11.06
N GLY A 18 0.49 0.28 11.92
CA GLY A 18 0.32 -1.16 12.12
C GLY A 18 -0.16 -1.88 10.86
N PHE A 19 -0.98 -1.23 10.03
CA PHE A 19 -1.36 -1.75 8.71
C PHE A 19 -0.14 -1.85 7.77
N CYS A 20 0.63 -0.78 7.62
CA CYS A 20 1.82 -0.76 6.79
C CYS A 20 2.82 -1.83 7.25
N GLU A 21 3.10 -1.94 8.55
CA GLU A 21 3.99 -2.94 9.12
C GLU A 21 3.52 -4.38 8.87
N ALA A 22 2.22 -4.65 9.00
CA ALA A 22 1.67 -5.98 8.79
C ALA A 22 1.68 -6.42 7.32
N TYR A 23 1.47 -5.48 6.39
CA TYR A 23 1.36 -5.78 4.97
C TYR A 23 2.64 -5.53 4.17
N TRP A 24 3.61 -4.81 4.72
CA TRP A 24 4.89 -4.57 4.06
C TRP A 24 5.64 -5.87 3.73
N PRO A 25 5.87 -6.82 4.67
CA PRO A 25 6.61 -8.04 4.36
C PRO A 25 5.98 -8.90 3.24
N PRO A 26 4.65 -9.19 3.23
CA PRO A 26 4.07 -9.99 2.16
C PRO A 26 4.05 -9.27 0.81
N LEU A 27 3.86 -7.95 0.75
CA LEU A 27 3.90 -7.19 -0.49
C LEU A 27 5.32 -7.11 -1.06
N TYR A 28 6.31 -6.79 -0.22
CA TYR A 28 7.72 -6.81 -0.61
C TYR A 28 8.14 -8.18 -1.12
N THR A 29 7.78 -9.24 -0.40
CA THR A 29 8.07 -10.61 -0.80
C THR A 29 7.45 -10.91 -2.17
N PHE A 30 6.19 -10.53 -2.39
CA PHE A 30 5.52 -10.72 -3.68
C PHE A 30 6.26 -10.00 -4.83
N VAL A 31 6.69 -8.75 -4.63
CA VAL A 31 7.45 -7.99 -5.63
C VAL A 31 8.81 -8.63 -5.88
N ARG A 32 9.53 -9.06 -4.83
CA ARG A 32 10.82 -9.77 -4.97
C ARG A 32 10.69 -11.06 -5.78
N HIS A 33 9.62 -11.83 -5.59
CA HIS A 33 9.36 -13.04 -6.37
C HIS A 33 9.06 -12.77 -7.85
N ARG A 34 8.71 -11.52 -8.22
CA ARG A 34 8.56 -11.10 -9.61
C ARG A 34 9.88 -10.70 -10.29
N GLY A 35 11.01 -10.78 -9.59
CA GLY A 35 12.35 -10.57 -10.16
C GLY A 35 12.88 -9.15 -10.06
N TYR A 36 12.19 -8.25 -9.35
CA TYR A 36 12.70 -6.91 -9.07
C TYR A 36 13.90 -6.96 -8.11
N SER A 37 14.82 -6.01 -8.27
CA SER A 37 15.95 -5.85 -7.35
C SER A 37 15.46 -5.52 -5.94
N SER A 38 16.33 -5.64 -4.94
CA SER A 38 15.94 -5.29 -3.57
C SER A 38 15.56 -3.81 -3.45
N ALA A 39 16.27 -2.92 -4.14
CA ALA A 39 16.00 -1.49 -4.12
C ALA A 39 14.68 -1.18 -4.82
N ASP A 40 14.50 -1.66 -6.06
CA ASP A 40 13.27 -1.44 -6.82
C ASP A 40 12.05 -2.00 -6.07
N ALA A 41 12.19 -3.17 -5.43
CA ALA A 41 11.10 -3.75 -4.66
C ALA A 41 10.74 -2.93 -3.41
N GLN A 42 11.71 -2.27 -2.77
CA GLN A 42 11.41 -1.34 -1.68
C GLN A 42 10.66 -0.12 -2.24
N ASP A 43 11.18 0.51 -3.28
CA ASP A 43 10.61 1.71 -3.88
C ASP A 43 9.18 1.48 -4.41
N LEU A 44 8.95 0.35 -5.08
CA LEU A 44 7.62 -0.02 -5.58
C LEU A 44 6.61 -0.24 -4.47
N VAL A 45 7.01 -0.84 -3.35
CA VAL A 45 6.10 -1.05 -2.21
C VAL A 45 5.84 0.28 -1.49
N GLN A 46 6.84 1.14 -1.32
CA GLN A 46 6.63 2.49 -0.77
C GLN A 46 5.69 3.31 -1.65
N GLY A 47 5.95 3.35 -2.96
CA GLY A 47 5.12 4.04 -3.94
C GLY A 47 3.69 3.51 -3.96
N PHE A 48 3.51 2.19 -3.84
CA PHE A 48 2.19 1.58 -3.72
C PHE A 48 1.44 2.06 -2.47
N PHE A 49 2.08 2.08 -1.29
CA PHE A 49 1.45 2.59 -0.07
C PHE A 49 1.09 4.07 -0.19
N ALA A 50 1.98 4.90 -0.76
CA ALA A 50 1.69 6.31 -1.02
C ALA A 50 0.47 6.47 -1.94
N HIS A 51 0.44 5.75 -3.06
CA HIS A 51 -0.68 5.76 -4.00
C HIS A 51 -2.00 5.29 -3.35
N LEU A 52 -1.94 4.24 -2.53
CA LEU A 52 -3.10 3.70 -1.81
C LEU A 52 -3.68 4.72 -0.82
N LEU A 53 -2.82 5.52 -0.18
CA LEU A 53 -3.22 6.56 0.76
C LEU A 53 -3.80 7.79 0.05
N GLU A 54 -3.19 8.23 -1.05
CA GLU A 54 -3.68 9.34 -1.87
C GLU A 54 -5.09 9.07 -2.42
N GLN A 55 -5.35 7.83 -2.84
CA GLN A 55 -6.63 7.42 -3.42
C GLN A 55 -7.73 7.19 -2.36
N ASN A 56 -7.48 7.44 -1.06
CA ASN A 56 -8.43 7.18 0.04
C ASN A 56 -9.07 5.78 -0.03
N THR A 57 -8.37 4.79 -0.60
CA THR A 57 -8.98 3.51 -0.96
C THR A 57 -9.24 2.62 0.26
N LEU A 58 -8.55 2.94 1.37
CA LEU A 58 -8.76 2.32 2.68
C LEU A 58 -10.16 2.58 3.24
N THR A 59 -10.79 3.72 2.90
CA THR A 59 -12.15 4.06 3.34
C THR A 59 -13.22 3.16 2.70
N ARG A 60 -12.87 2.49 1.60
CA ARG A 60 -13.76 1.60 0.83
C ARG A 60 -13.47 0.11 1.05
N ALA A 61 -12.40 -0.21 1.78
CA ALA A 61 -11.99 -1.58 2.04
C ALA A 61 -12.78 -2.15 3.24
N ASP A 62 -13.82 -2.93 2.92
CA ASP A 62 -14.64 -3.65 3.89
C ASP A 62 -13.79 -4.55 4.82
N HIS A 63 -14.06 -4.51 6.13
CA HIS A 63 -13.20 -4.97 7.25
C HIS A 63 -13.03 -6.49 7.37
N GLN A 64 -13.31 -7.26 6.32
CA GLN A 64 -13.04 -8.70 6.30
C GLN A 64 -11.58 -8.94 5.92
N LYS A 65 -10.74 -9.33 6.89
CA LYS A 65 -9.29 -9.58 6.73
C LYS A 65 -8.89 -10.39 5.48
N GLY A 66 -9.71 -11.36 5.07
CA GLY A 66 -9.48 -12.15 3.85
C GLY A 66 -9.68 -11.37 2.55
N ARG A 67 -10.70 -10.50 2.50
CA ARG A 67 -11.00 -9.65 1.34
C ARG A 67 -9.94 -8.57 1.17
N LEU A 68 -9.43 -8.02 2.28
CA LEU A 68 -8.39 -7.00 2.28
C LEU A 68 -7.07 -7.51 1.68
N ARG A 69 -6.64 -8.73 2.02
CA ARG A 69 -5.44 -9.36 1.43
C ARG A 69 -5.55 -9.49 -0.09
N THR A 70 -6.65 -10.06 -0.56
CA THR A 70 -6.89 -10.24 -2.00
C THR A 70 -7.00 -8.90 -2.72
N PHE A 71 -7.68 -7.92 -2.11
CA PHE A 71 -7.77 -6.57 -2.62
C PHE A 71 -6.38 -5.92 -2.75
N LEU A 72 -5.55 -5.98 -1.70
CA LEU A 72 -4.20 -5.39 -1.73
C LEU A 72 -3.33 -6.03 -2.79
N LEU A 73 -3.37 -7.35 -2.94
CA LEU A 73 -2.63 -8.03 -3.99
C LEU A 73 -3.09 -7.62 -5.39
N GLY A 74 -4.41 -7.55 -5.63
CA GLY A 74 -4.94 -7.09 -6.91
C GLY A 74 -4.55 -5.64 -7.21
N SER A 75 -4.70 -4.75 -6.24
CA SER A 75 -4.30 -3.34 -6.36
C SER A 75 -2.80 -3.19 -6.60
N LEU A 76 -1.96 -3.96 -5.92
CA LEU A 76 -0.51 -3.95 -6.15
C LEU A 76 -0.18 -4.42 -7.57
N GLN A 77 -0.83 -5.47 -8.07
CA GLN A 77 -0.60 -5.94 -9.44
C GLN A 77 -0.95 -4.87 -10.48
N ASN A 78 -2.07 -4.18 -10.29
CA ASN A 78 -2.47 -3.06 -11.16
C ASN A 78 -1.48 -1.90 -11.08
N PHE A 79 -1.02 -1.56 -9.87
CA PHE A 79 -0.01 -0.53 -9.65
C PHE A 79 1.30 -0.86 -10.38
N LEU A 80 1.80 -2.09 -10.24
CA LEU A 80 3.04 -2.53 -10.91
C LEU A 80 2.92 -2.49 -12.43
N PHE A 81 1.75 -2.81 -12.99
CA PHE A 81 1.51 -2.74 -14.44
C PHE A 81 1.61 -1.28 -14.93
N ASN A 82 0.92 -0.36 -14.24
CA ASN A 82 0.96 1.06 -14.57
C ASN A 82 2.37 1.66 -14.45
N GLU A 83 3.13 1.27 -13.43
CA GLU A 83 4.46 1.85 -13.18
C GLU A 83 5.54 1.27 -14.11
N TYR A 84 5.34 0.04 -14.57
CA TYR A 84 6.14 -0.54 -15.65
C TYR A 84 5.92 0.20 -16.98
N ASP A 85 4.68 0.54 -17.30
CA ASP A 85 4.34 1.34 -18.49
C ASP A 85 4.92 2.75 -18.40
N ARG A 86 4.86 3.39 -17.23
CA ARG A 86 5.42 4.73 -17.00
C ARG A 86 6.93 4.79 -17.17
N THR A 87 7.64 3.81 -16.61
CA THR A 87 9.11 3.70 -16.70
C THR A 87 9.57 3.42 -18.14
N ARG A 88 8.72 2.78 -18.96
CA ARG A 88 8.99 2.51 -20.38
C ARG A 88 8.59 3.66 -21.30
N ALA A 89 7.55 4.41 -20.96
CA ALA A 89 7.12 5.58 -21.72
C ALA A 89 8.07 6.78 -21.58
N LEU A 90 8.92 6.80 -20.56
CA LEU A 90 9.93 7.83 -20.31
C LEU A 90 11.33 7.49 -20.90
N LYS A 91 11.44 6.40 -21.65
CA LYS A 91 12.65 6.03 -22.42
C LYS A 91 12.46 6.31 -23.89
#